data_AF-A0A965HNT4-F1
#
_entry.id   AF-A0A965HNT4-F1
#
_cell.length_a   1.000
_cell.length_b   1.000
_cell.length_c   1.000
_cell.angle_alpha   90.00
_cell.angle_beta   90.00
_cell.angle_gamma   90.00
#
_symmetry.space_group_name_H-M   'P 1'
#
loop_
_entity.id
_entity.type
_entity.pdbx_description
1 polymer ?
#
loop_
_entity_poly.entity_id
_entity_poly.type
_entity_poly.pdbx_seq_one_letter_code
_entity_poly.pdbx_strand_id
1 'polypeptide(L)'
;MAKVYLDSGDDFIVASRNTVVFGAAGDNDRVTVLADVTGVVVDQNIERVNLGGSSSDYRYQQVGNNLKVFSADGAFLLMTIPLQDDANGTQMSFSDGIVSAKFDTSGGAGLKLNFGGAVVESGTPTKLVPTTISSPDGTTVSSSGKT
;
A
#
# COMPACT_ATOMS: atom_id res chain seq x y z
N MET A 1 19.80 -9.04 4.67
CA MET A 1 18.54 -8.26 4.65
C MET A 1 18.71 -7.11 5.62
N ALA A 2 18.59 -5.87 5.17
CA ALA A 2 18.71 -4.72 6.06
C ALA A 2 17.46 -4.61 6.94
N LYS A 3 17.63 -4.13 8.18
CA LYS A 3 16.53 -3.84 9.10
C LYS A 3 16.65 -2.39 9.54
N VAL A 4 15.54 -1.67 9.47
CA VAL A 4 15.43 -0.26 9.84
C VAL A 4 14.32 -0.14 10.87
N TYR A 5 14.59 0.60 11.94
CA TYR A 5 13.63 0.90 13.00
C TYR A 5 13.43 2.40 12.99
N LEU A 6 12.18 2.82 12.84
CA LEU A 6 11.81 4.22 12.83
C LEU A 6 11.48 4.68 14.25
N ASP A 7 11.81 5.94 14.53
CA ASP A 7 11.23 6.68 15.63
C ASP A 7 9.89 7.28 15.17
N SER A 8 9.02 7.64 16.11
CA SER A 8 7.67 8.09 15.77
C SER A 8 7.70 9.42 14.99
N GLY A 9 7.00 9.46 13.86
CA GLY A 9 6.96 10.61 12.95
C GLY A 9 8.01 10.58 11.84
N ASP A 10 8.80 9.52 11.75
CA ASP A 10 9.88 9.45 10.76
C ASP A 10 9.37 9.32 9.32
N ASP A 11 10.11 9.93 8.39
CA ASP A 11 9.98 9.69 6.96
C ASP A 11 11.27 9.04 6.45
N PHE A 12 11.17 7.78 6.02
CA PHE A 12 12.31 6.98 5.60
C PHE A 12 12.25 6.60 4.13
N ILE A 13 13.37 6.81 3.42
CA ILE A 13 13.53 6.44 2.02
C ILE A 13 14.25 5.08 1.92
N VAL A 14 13.55 4.09 1.38
CA VAL A 14 14.13 2.78 1.07
C VAL A 14 14.76 2.82 -0.33
N ALA A 15 16.09 2.84 -0.37
CA ALA A 15 16.88 2.80 -1.60
C ALA A 15 17.54 1.43 -1.88
N SER A 16 17.40 0.47 -0.96
CA SER A 16 18.05 -0.85 -1.04
C SER A 16 17.03 -1.98 -1.09
N ARG A 17 17.30 -2.99 -1.93
CA ARG A 17 16.49 -4.21 -2.04
C ARG A 17 16.53 -5.02 -0.75
N ASN A 18 15.48 -5.80 -0.50
CA ASN A 18 15.38 -6.69 0.67
C ASN A 18 15.62 -5.94 1.99
N THR A 19 14.90 -4.83 2.17
CA THR A 19 14.90 -4.03 3.41
C THR A 19 13.63 -4.33 4.19
N VAL A 20 13.75 -4.54 5.50
CA VAL A 20 12.63 -4.57 6.43
C VAL A 20 12.59 -3.24 7.18
N VAL A 21 11.43 -2.60 7.23
CA VAL A 21 11.21 -1.36 8.00
C VAL A 21 10.19 -1.64 9.09
N PHE A 22 10.52 -1.28 10.32
CA PHE A 22 9.66 -1.38 11.49
C PHE A 22 9.28 0.02 11.94
N GLY A 23 7.97 0.30 11.99
CA GLY A 23 7.43 1.56 12.49
C GLY A 23 7.38 1.62 14.02
N ALA A 24 7.46 2.84 14.54
CA ALA A 24 7.04 3.15 15.90
C ALA A 24 5.52 3.27 15.92
N ALA A 25 4.84 2.39 16.65
CA ALA A 25 3.38 2.50 16.78
C ALA A 25 3.00 3.89 17.32
N GLY A 26 2.26 4.68 16.54
CA GLY A 26 1.53 5.83 17.06
C GLY A 26 1.72 7.19 16.42
N ASP A 27 2.55 7.41 15.38
CA ASP A 27 2.71 8.77 14.84
C ASP A 27 3.13 8.82 13.35
N ASN A 28 2.22 8.56 12.41
CA ASN A 28 2.36 8.97 11.00
C ASN A 28 3.66 8.57 10.30
N ASP A 29 4.28 7.45 10.64
CA ASP A 29 5.51 6.96 10.03
C ASP A 29 5.29 6.73 8.53
N ARG A 30 6.27 7.18 7.74
CA ARG A 30 6.20 7.16 6.28
C ARG A 30 7.38 6.42 5.71
N VAL A 31 7.08 5.54 4.75
CA VAL A 31 8.09 4.80 4.01
C VAL A 31 7.96 5.13 2.54
N THR A 32 8.96 5.81 1.99
CA THR A 32 9.07 6.05 0.55
C THR A 32 9.94 4.98 -0.08
N VAL A 33 9.38 4.20 -1.01
CA VAL A 33 10.13 3.16 -1.74
C VAL A 33 10.54 3.73 -3.10
N LEU A 34 11.85 3.81 -3.36
CA LEU A 34 12.35 4.28 -4.65
C LEU A 34 12.02 3.30 -5.78
N ALA A 35 12.01 3.82 -7.02
CA ALA A 35 11.82 3.00 -8.21
C ALA A 35 12.85 1.85 -8.27
N ASP A 36 12.43 0.72 -8.86
CA ASP A 36 13.25 -0.51 -9.04
C ASP A 36 13.75 -1.20 -7.76
N VAL A 37 13.35 -0.71 -6.58
CA VAL A 37 13.59 -1.38 -5.30
C VAL A 37 12.58 -2.52 -5.12
N THR A 38 13.10 -3.70 -4.78
CA THR A 38 12.32 -4.93 -4.65
C THR A 38 12.51 -5.60 -3.30
N GLY A 39 11.54 -6.41 -2.90
CA GLY A 39 11.59 -7.20 -1.68
C GLY A 39 11.50 -6.38 -0.39
N VAL A 40 10.90 -5.19 -0.43
CA VAL A 40 10.67 -4.38 0.78
C VAL A 40 9.59 -5.04 1.64
N VAL A 41 9.80 -5.09 2.95
CA VAL A 41 8.77 -5.50 3.90
C VAL A 41 8.62 -4.36 4.89
N VAL A 42 7.41 -3.84 5.03
CA VAL A 42 7.07 -2.93 6.14
C VAL A 42 6.33 -3.73 7.19
N ASP A 43 6.43 -3.34 8.45
CA ASP A 43 5.61 -3.94 9.50
C ASP A 43 4.25 -3.24 9.61
N GLN A 44 3.42 -3.75 10.52
CA GLN A 44 2.04 -3.27 10.68
C GLN A 44 1.97 -1.87 11.30
N ASN A 45 3.07 -1.32 11.82
CA ASN A 45 3.07 -0.02 12.47
C ASN A 45 3.33 1.14 11.49
N ILE A 46 3.59 0.87 10.21
CA ILE A 46 3.74 1.93 9.21
C ILE A 46 2.37 2.47 8.79
N GLU A 47 2.12 3.76 9.06
CA GLU A 47 0.87 4.42 8.68
C GLU A 47 0.78 4.72 7.18
N ARG A 48 1.90 5.06 6.53
CA ARG A 48 1.90 5.39 5.10
C ARG A 48 3.09 4.82 4.33
N VAL A 49 2.80 4.33 3.13
CA VAL A 49 3.80 3.99 2.13
C VAL A 49 3.63 4.88 0.91
N ASN A 50 4.73 5.45 0.43
CA ASN A 50 4.78 6.25 -0.78
C ASN A 50 5.48 5.49 -1.93
N LEU A 51 4.84 5.50 -3.10
CA LEU A 51 5.35 4.96 -4.35
C LEU A 51 5.34 6.08 -5.41
N GLY A 52 6.42 6.18 -6.20
CA GLY A 52 6.58 7.30 -7.14
C GLY A 52 5.66 7.28 -8.37
N GLY A 53 5.11 6.12 -8.74
CA GLY A 53 4.20 5.96 -9.88
C GLY A 53 2.74 6.27 -9.54
N SER A 54 1.87 6.21 -10.54
CA SER A 54 0.41 6.19 -10.34
C SER A 54 -0.02 4.83 -9.76
N SER A 55 -1.17 4.78 -9.09
CA SER A 55 -1.75 3.51 -8.61
C SER A 55 -1.91 2.47 -9.73
N SER A 56 -2.16 2.93 -10.97
CA SER A 56 -2.33 2.07 -12.15
C SER A 56 -1.03 1.49 -12.75
N ASP A 57 0.13 1.97 -12.27
CA ASP A 57 1.47 1.47 -12.65
C ASP A 57 1.86 0.18 -11.93
N TYR A 58 1.07 -0.22 -10.93
CA TYR A 58 1.36 -1.38 -10.08
C TYR A 58 0.34 -2.49 -10.25
N ARG A 59 0.69 -3.66 -9.74
CA ARG A 59 -0.22 -4.80 -9.59
C ARG A 59 -0.30 -5.21 -8.13
N TYR A 60 -1.46 -5.69 -7.73
CA TYR A 60 -1.80 -5.95 -6.34
C TYR A 60 -2.25 -7.40 -6.17
N GLN A 61 -1.89 -7.98 -5.04
CA GLN A 61 -2.28 -9.32 -4.66
C GLN A 61 -2.48 -9.38 -3.14
N GLN A 62 -3.53 -10.06 -2.71
CA GLN A 62 -3.73 -10.38 -1.31
C GLN A 62 -3.02 -11.70 -0.96
N VAL A 63 -2.29 -11.73 0.15
CA VAL A 63 -1.78 -12.98 0.75
C VAL A 63 -2.01 -12.94 2.27
N GLY A 64 -3.06 -13.62 2.73
CA GLY A 64 -3.52 -13.50 4.11
C GLY A 64 -3.96 -12.06 4.40
N ASN A 65 -3.37 -11.44 5.42
CA ASN A 65 -3.56 -10.04 5.77
C ASN A 65 -2.59 -9.07 5.07
N ASN A 66 -1.77 -9.57 4.15
CA ASN A 66 -0.78 -8.77 3.46
C ASN A 66 -1.30 -8.30 2.10
N LEU A 67 -1.12 -7.01 1.83
CA LEU A 67 -1.10 -6.47 0.49
C LEU A 67 0.31 -6.64 -0.08
N LYS A 68 0.42 -7.32 -1.22
CA LYS A 68 1.64 -7.37 -2.02
C LYS A 68 1.49 -6.45 -3.22
N VAL A 69 2.52 -5.63 -3.45
CA VAL A 69 2.60 -4.72 -4.59
C VAL A 69 3.72 -5.19 -5.52
N PHE A 70 3.39 -5.33 -6.79
CA PHE A 70 4.27 -5.81 -7.85
C PHE A 70 4.50 -4.73 -8.91
N SER A 71 5.57 -4.91 -9.69
CA SER A 71 5.84 -4.14 -10.90
C SER A 71 4.69 -4.23 -11.90
N ALA A 72 4.65 -3.29 -12.87
CA ALA A 72 3.60 -3.19 -13.88
C ALA A 72 3.38 -4.47 -14.70
N ASP A 73 4.44 -5.23 -14.94
CA ASP A 73 4.45 -6.53 -15.62
C ASP A 73 4.09 -7.71 -14.69
N GLY A 74 4.08 -7.50 -13.38
CA GLY A 74 3.83 -8.51 -12.36
C GLY A 74 5.03 -9.41 -12.04
N ALA A 75 6.20 -9.17 -12.64
CA ALA A 75 7.36 -10.05 -12.52
C ALA A 75 8.10 -9.89 -11.18
N PHE A 76 8.11 -8.69 -10.61
CA PHE A 76 8.88 -8.39 -9.42
C PHE A 76 7.97 -7.98 -8.26
N LEU A 77 8.15 -8.64 -7.11
CA LEU A 77 7.56 -8.20 -5.85
C LEU A 77 8.34 -6.98 -5.35
N LEU A 78 7.68 -5.83 -5.38
CA LEU A 78 8.26 -4.58 -4.89
C LEU A 78 8.22 -4.57 -3.37
N MET A 79 7.04 -4.87 -2.81
CA MET A 79 6.84 -4.81 -1.37
C MET A 79 5.71 -5.68 -0.82
N THR A 80 5.81 -5.99 0.47
CA THR A 80 4.77 -6.66 1.28
C THR A 80 4.39 -5.76 2.45
N ILE A 81 3.08 -5.55 2.61
CA ILE A 81 2.51 -4.63 3.60
C ILE A 81 1.44 -5.40 4.39
N PRO A 82 1.66 -5.74 5.67
CA PRO A 82 0.59 -6.18 6.55
C PRO A 82 -0.33 -5.00 6.83
N LEU A 83 -1.61 -5.12 6.43
CA LEU A 83 -2.54 -4.01 6.57
C LEU A 83 -2.95 -3.79 8.03
N GLN A 84 -3.14 -2.53 8.40
CA GLN A 84 -3.72 -2.13 9.68
C GLN A 84 -5.24 -2.34 9.69
N ASP A 85 -5.78 -2.71 10.86
CA ASP A 85 -7.22 -2.87 11.12
C ASP A 85 -7.77 -1.68 11.92
N ASP A 86 -7.42 -0.47 11.50
CA ASP A 86 -7.96 0.76 12.07
C ASP A 86 -8.88 1.50 11.08
N ALA A 87 -9.35 2.69 11.46
CA ALA A 87 -10.34 3.44 10.68
C ALA A 87 -9.90 3.73 9.23
N ASN A 88 -8.60 3.96 9.01
CA ASN A 88 -8.06 4.37 7.71
C ASN A 88 -7.25 3.27 7.02
N GLY A 89 -6.87 2.22 7.77
CA GLY A 89 -5.92 1.20 7.35
C GLY A 89 -4.55 1.80 7.03
N THR A 90 -3.75 1.06 6.27
CA THR A 90 -2.48 1.59 5.77
C THR A 90 -2.73 2.52 4.59
N GLN A 91 -2.19 3.73 4.63
CA GLN A 91 -2.29 4.69 3.53
C GLN A 91 -1.23 4.40 2.46
N MET A 92 -1.65 4.45 1.20
CA MET A 92 -0.81 4.23 0.04
C MET A 92 -0.81 5.48 -0.82
N SER A 93 0.30 6.20 -0.84
CA SER A 93 0.47 7.43 -1.61
C SER A 93 1.13 7.13 -2.96
N PHE A 94 0.54 7.71 -4.00
CA PHE A 94 0.94 7.60 -5.40
C PHE A 94 0.95 8.98 -6.04
N SER A 95 1.50 9.09 -7.25
CA SER A 95 1.45 10.34 -8.02
C SER A 95 0.04 10.80 -8.41
N ASP A 96 -0.92 9.88 -8.50
CA ASP A 96 -2.34 10.14 -8.78
C ASP A 96 -3.18 10.32 -7.51
N GLY A 97 -2.58 10.15 -6.32
CA GLY A 97 -3.25 10.40 -5.05
C GLY A 97 -2.99 9.38 -3.94
N ILE A 98 -3.78 9.47 -2.87
CA ILE A 98 -3.69 8.61 -1.69
C ILE A 98 -4.89 7.66 -1.65
N VAL A 99 -4.60 6.38 -1.42
CA VAL A 99 -5.57 5.30 -1.33
C VAL A 99 -5.47 4.65 0.05
N SER A 100 -6.62 4.41 0.71
CA SER A 100 -6.67 3.57 1.90
C SER A 100 -6.68 2.09 1.51
N ALA A 101 -5.72 1.34 2.04
CA ALA A 101 -5.69 -0.12 1.98
C ALA A 101 -6.08 -0.69 3.35
N LYS A 102 -7.17 -1.46 3.41
CA LYS A 102 -7.70 -2.00 4.67
C LYS A 102 -8.38 -3.35 4.52
N PHE A 103 -8.75 -3.95 5.63
CA PHE A 103 -9.64 -5.10 5.62
C PHE A 103 -11.04 -4.70 5.14
N ASP A 104 -11.61 -5.53 4.26
CA ASP A 104 -13.00 -5.43 3.89
C ASP A 104 -13.85 -6.13 4.96
N THR A 105 -14.54 -5.33 5.75
CA THR A 105 -15.41 -5.78 6.85
C THR A 105 -16.86 -6.03 6.39
N SER A 106 -17.15 -5.91 5.09
CA SER A 106 -18.49 -6.14 4.53
C SER A 106 -18.85 -7.63 4.44
N GLY A 107 -18.97 -8.28 5.60
CA GLY A 107 -19.91 -9.38 5.89
C GLY A 107 -19.78 -10.72 5.17
N GLY A 108 -18.73 -10.97 4.37
CA GLY A 108 -18.49 -12.27 3.74
C GLY A 108 -17.67 -13.25 4.59
N ALA A 109 -17.81 -14.55 4.35
CA ALA A 109 -16.89 -15.54 4.91
C ALA A 109 -15.48 -15.38 4.32
N GLY A 110 -14.50 -15.07 5.17
CA GLY A 110 -13.08 -14.98 4.80
C GLY A 110 -12.51 -13.56 4.83
N LEU A 111 -11.20 -13.46 5.08
CA LEU A 111 -10.47 -12.19 5.08
C LEU A 111 -10.36 -11.66 3.65
N LYS A 112 -10.84 -10.45 3.39
CA LYS A 112 -10.68 -9.75 2.13
C LYS A 112 -9.98 -8.41 2.35
N LEU A 113 -9.16 -7.98 1.40
CA LEU A 113 -8.57 -6.65 1.43
C LEU A 113 -9.29 -5.72 0.44
N ASN A 114 -9.49 -4.48 0.86
CA ASN A 114 -10.01 -3.40 0.04
C ASN A 114 -8.90 -2.36 -0.20
N PHE A 115 -8.83 -1.85 -1.41
CA PHE A 115 -7.88 -0.85 -1.87
C PHE A 115 -8.66 0.26 -2.58
N GLY A 116 -9.04 1.30 -1.84
CA GLY A 116 -9.81 2.43 -2.38
C GLY A 116 -11.14 2.03 -3.03
N GLY A 117 -11.88 1.11 -2.41
CA GLY A 117 -13.13 0.59 -2.93
C GLY A 117 -12.99 -0.58 -3.93
N ALA A 118 -11.78 -0.94 -4.34
CA ALA A 118 -11.52 -2.14 -5.14
C ALA A 118 -11.13 -3.33 -4.24
N VAL A 119 -11.65 -4.53 -4.53
CA VAL A 119 -11.22 -5.76 -3.84
C VAL A 119 -9.86 -6.20 -4.36
N VAL A 120 -8.97 -6.62 -3.46
CA VAL A 120 -7.66 -7.20 -3.82
C VAL A 120 -7.77 -8.73 -3.82
N GLU A 121 -7.57 -9.34 -4.99
CA GLU A 121 -7.71 -10.80 -5.15
C GLU A 121 -6.46 -11.57 -4.64
N SER A 122 -6.65 -12.82 -4.17
CA SER A 122 -5.58 -13.67 -3.65
C SER A 122 -4.83 -14.50 -4.71
N GLY A 123 -5.26 -14.41 -5.97
CA GLY A 123 -4.72 -15.14 -7.12
C GLY A 123 -3.51 -14.47 -7.77
N THR A 124 -3.48 -14.39 -9.09
CA THR A 124 -2.40 -13.70 -9.83
C THR A 124 -2.42 -12.19 -9.55
N PRO A 125 -1.28 -11.50 -9.41
CA PRO A 125 -1.27 -10.04 -9.24
C PRO A 125 -2.00 -9.31 -10.37
N THR A 126 -2.96 -8.47 -10.00
CA THR A 126 -3.85 -7.78 -10.94
C THR A 126 -3.72 -6.27 -10.84
N LYS A 127 -4.00 -5.57 -11.93
CA LYS A 127 -4.17 -4.12 -11.88
C LYS A 127 -5.48 -3.80 -11.18
N LEU A 128 -5.46 -2.84 -10.28
CA LEU A 128 -6.65 -2.30 -9.63
C LEU A 128 -6.84 -0.85 -10.05
N VAL A 129 -8.10 -0.44 -10.12
CA VAL A 129 -8.48 0.97 -10.31
C VAL A 129 -9.24 1.38 -9.06
N PRO A 130 -8.62 2.12 -8.12
CA PRO A 130 -9.31 2.65 -6.95
C PRO A 130 -10.49 3.54 -7.38
N THR A 131 -11.66 3.30 -6.78
CA THR A 131 -12.85 4.15 -6.94
C THR A 131 -12.81 5.37 -6.02
N THR A 132 -12.05 5.27 -4.92
CA THR A 132 -11.79 6.35 -3.98
C THR A 132 -10.28 6.57 -3.89
N ILE A 133 -9.82 7.65 -4.49
CA ILE A 133 -8.45 8.14 -4.39
C ILE A 133 -8.52 9.61 -4.03
N SER A 134 -7.85 10.03 -2.95
CA SER A 134 -7.74 11.46 -2.65
C SER A 134 -6.57 12.07 -3.40
N SER A 135 -6.69 13.32 -3.80
CA SER A 135 -5.62 14.11 -4.34
C SER A 135 -4.39 13.99 -3.43
N PRO A 136 -3.18 14.11 -3.98
CA PRO A 136 -1.95 14.12 -3.17
C PRO A 136 -1.99 15.11 -1.99
N ASP A 137 -2.77 16.19 -2.11
CA ASP A 137 -2.99 17.22 -1.07
C ASP A 137 -4.14 16.91 -0.07
N GLY A 138 -4.76 15.73 -0.13
CA GLY A 138 -5.79 15.27 0.82
C GLY A 138 -7.27 15.51 0.44
N THR A 139 -7.59 16.08 -0.73
CA THR A 139 -8.98 16.26 -1.21
C THR A 139 -9.45 15.05 -2.02
N THR A 140 -10.57 14.39 -1.66
CA THR A 140 -11.04 13.20 -2.39
C THR A 140 -11.35 13.49 -3.87
N VAL A 141 -10.74 12.74 -4.81
CA VAL A 141 -11.11 12.76 -6.23
C VAL A 141 -11.99 11.53 -6.49
N SER A 142 -13.30 11.73 -6.55
CA SER A 142 -14.22 10.67 -6.98
C SER A 142 -14.24 10.63 -8.51
N SER A 143 -13.79 9.52 -9.10
CA SER A 143 -13.93 9.30 -10.54
C SER A 143 -15.38 8.92 -10.85
N SER A 144 -16.23 9.91 -11.12
CA SER A 144 -17.56 9.66 -11.66
C SER A 144 -17.42 9.11 -13.09
N GLY A 145 -17.43 7.79 -13.23
CA GLY A 145 -17.49 7.12 -14.52
C GLY A 145 -18.74 7.58 -15.28
N LYS A 146 -18.53 8.31 -16.38
CA LYS A 146 -19.56 8.57 -17.38
C LYS A 146 -19.65 7.37 -18.31
N THR A 147 -20.81 6.72 -18.35
CA THR A 147 -21.31 5.97 -19.51
C THR A 147 -22.68 6.51 -19.85
#